data_AF-A0AAW5WUA2-F1
#
_entry.id   AF-A0AAW5WUA2-F1
#
_cell.length_a   1.000
_cell.length_b   1.000
_cell.length_c   1.000
_cell.angle_alpha   90.00
_cell.angle_beta   90.00
_cell.angle_gamma   90.00
#
_symmetry.space_group_name_H-M   'P 1'
#
loop_
_entity.id
_entity.type
_entity.pdbx_description
1 polymer ?
#
loop_
_entity_poly.entity_id
_entity_poly.type
_entity_poly.pdbx_seq_one_letter_code
_entity_poly.pdbx_strand_id
1 'polypeptide(L)'
;MAITAKDIASIFTGMDLGAEKIAGNFNKLLEENIGQDDQLDTLNNKTLQVGNFIGKDNPDLNNITMGAHNFGFWEDGKVPANSNWPKTMQGNVGWGWILQLGNGTGSKVQLICSTGGWMFMRIYAGTAWDKWTIVQTKYEQ
;
A
#
# COMPACT_ATOMS: atom_id res chain seq x y z
N MET A 1 -56.55 32.94 -17.04
CA MET A 1 -56.49 32.46 -15.64
C MET A 1 -55.05 32.49 -15.20
N ALA A 2 -54.71 33.24 -14.16
CA ALA A 2 -53.35 33.29 -13.63
C ALA A 2 -53.13 32.07 -12.71
N ILE A 3 -52.03 31.37 -12.90
CA ILE A 3 -51.58 30.32 -11.97
C ILE A 3 -51.29 31.00 -10.64
N THR A 4 -51.99 30.58 -9.59
CA THR A 4 -51.82 31.10 -8.24
C THR A 4 -50.75 30.30 -7.49
N ALA A 5 -50.20 30.87 -6.42
CA ALA A 5 -49.26 30.15 -5.55
C ALA A 5 -49.84 28.84 -4.99
N LYS A 6 -51.18 28.76 -4.85
CA LYS A 6 -51.90 27.56 -4.43
C LYS A 6 -51.89 26.47 -5.51
N ASP A 7 -51.95 26.87 -6.78
CA ASP A 7 -51.86 25.95 -7.92
C ASP A 7 -50.46 25.34 -8.02
N ILE A 8 -49.41 26.15 -7.79
CA ILE A 8 -48.02 25.67 -7.74
C ILE A 8 -47.80 24.73 -6.55
N ALA A 9 -48.30 25.08 -5.35
CA ALA A 9 -48.18 24.24 -4.17
C ALA A 9 -48.85 22.86 -4.33
N SER A 10 -49.97 22.79 -5.07
CA SER A 10 -50.71 21.54 -5.31
C SER A 10 -49.94 20.52 -6.15
N ILE A 11 -48.99 20.97 -6.97
CA ILE A 11 -48.12 20.10 -7.79
C ILE A 11 -47.11 19.37 -6.89
N PHE A 12 -46.68 20.00 -5.80
CA PHE A 12 -45.67 19.45 -4.89
C PHE A 12 -46.27 18.65 -3.72
N THR A 13 -47.53 18.88 -3.36
CA THR A 13 -48.18 18.18 -2.24
C THR A 13 -48.74 16.80 -2.60
N GLY A 14 -48.76 16.43 -3.89
CA GLY A 14 -49.25 15.13 -4.37
C GLY A 14 -48.17 14.21 -4.96
N MET A 15 -46.93 14.67 -5.11
CA MET A 15 -45.83 13.81 -5.52
C MET A 15 -45.29 13.10 -4.29
N ASP A 16 -45.21 11.78 -4.35
CA ASP A 16 -44.58 10.87 -3.37
C ASP A 16 -43.04 11.05 -3.29
N LEU A 17 -42.60 12.30 -3.52
CA LEU A 17 -41.26 12.86 -3.65
C LEU A 17 -41.27 14.31 -3.12
N GLY A 18 -41.96 14.57 -2.00
CA GLY A 18 -41.87 15.86 -1.31
C GLY A 18 -40.41 16.24 -1.02
N ALA A 19 -40.13 17.52 -0.82
CA ALA A 19 -38.77 18.05 -0.66
C ALA A 19 -37.92 17.27 0.36
N GLU A 20 -38.53 16.78 1.44
CA GLU A 20 -37.89 15.94 2.46
C GLU A 20 -37.40 14.59 1.90
N LYS A 21 -38.19 13.94 1.05
CA LYS A 21 -37.84 12.64 0.44
C LYS A 21 -36.80 12.81 -0.68
N ILE A 22 -36.81 13.94 -1.39
CA ILE A 22 -35.73 14.32 -2.33
C ILE A 22 -34.42 14.55 -1.57
N ALA A 23 -34.45 15.30 -0.46
CA ALA A 23 -33.27 15.52 0.37
C ALA A 23 -32.72 14.21 0.96
N GLY A 24 -33.58 13.32 1.44
CA GLY A 24 -33.19 12.00 1.94
C GLY A 24 -32.51 11.14 0.86
N ASN A 25 -33.06 11.10 -0.35
CA ASN A 25 -32.46 10.36 -1.47
C ASN A 25 -31.11 10.96 -1.91
N PHE A 26 -30.97 12.29 -1.89
CA PHE A 26 -29.72 12.95 -2.22
C PHE A 26 -28.63 12.69 -1.17
N ASN A 27 -28.97 12.75 0.12
CA ASN A 27 -28.04 12.44 1.21
C ASN A 27 -27.57 10.98 1.15
N LYS A 28 -28.48 10.04 0.85
CA LYS A 28 -28.11 8.63 0.69
C LYS A 28 -27.14 8.40 -0.48
N LEU A 29 -27.38 9.06 -1.63
CA LEU A 29 -26.45 9.04 -2.77
C LEU A 29 -25.09 9.66 -2.43
N LEU A 30 -25.05 10.72 -1.62
CA LEU A 30 -23.79 11.31 -1.15
C LEU A 30 -23.03 10.36 -0.24
N GLU A 31 -23.70 9.75 0.74
CA GLU A 31 -23.09 8.78 1.66
C GLU A 31 -22.57 7.53 0.93
N GLU A 32 -23.32 7.01 -0.03
CA GLU A 32 -22.90 5.87 -0.86
C GLU A 32 -21.65 6.20 -1.71
N ASN A 33 -21.56 7.42 -2.25
CA ASN A 33 -20.39 7.86 -3.02
C ASN A 33 -19.17 8.14 -2.11
N ILE A 34 -19.36 8.80 -0.96
CA ILE A 34 -18.29 9.04 0.03
C ILE A 34 -17.74 7.70 0.54
N GLY A 35 -18.61 6.72 0.82
CA GLY A 35 -18.19 5.38 1.23
C GLY A 35 -17.38 4.63 0.16
N GLN A 36 -17.68 4.84 -1.13
CA GLN A 36 -16.88 4.29 -2.23
C GLN A 36 -15.52 4.97 -2.35
N ASP A 37 -15.46 6.30 -2.20
CA ASP A 37 -14.20 7.05 -2.20
C ASP A 37 -13.30 6.64 -1.04
N ASP A 38 -13.86 6.45 0.16
CA ASP A 38 -13.12 5.98 1.34
C ASP A 38 -12.61 4.53 1.18
N GLN A 39 -13.37 3.67 0.50
CA GLN A 39 -12.94 2.31 0.18
C GLN A 39 -11.81 2.31 -0.86
N LEU A 40 -11.93 3.14 -1.90
CA LEU A 40 -10.91 3.28 -2.93
C LEU A 40 -9.63 3.89 -2.37
N ASP A 41 -9.74 4.92 -1.52
CA ASP A 41 -8.61 5.49 -0.78
C ASP A 41 -7.98 4.46 0.16
N THR A 42 -8.80 3.68 0.87
CA THR A 42 -8.29 2.62 1.75
C THR A 42 -7.52 1.57 0.97
N LEU A 43 -8.07 1.08 -0.14
CA LEU A 43 -7.41 0.10 -1.00
C LEU A 43 -6.11 0.68 -1.59
N ASN A 44 -6.16 1.89 -2.14
CA ASN A 44 -5.03 2.48 -2.82
C ASN A 44 -3.94 2.97 -1.88
N ASN A 45 -4.27 3.43 -0.66
CA ASN A 45 -3.32 4.18 0.18
C ASN A 45 -3.14 3.60 1.60
N LYS A 46 -4.05 2.73 2.06
CA LYS A 46 -4.05 2.21 3.44
C LYS A 46 -3.87 0.69 3.54
N THR A 47 -3.84 -0.04 2.42
CA THR A 47 -3.53 -1.47 2.39
C THR A 47 -2.07 -1.74 2.02
N LEU A 48 -1.59 -2.96 2.31
CA LEU A 48 -0.27 -3.42 1.88
C LEU A 48 -0.24 -3.49 0.35
N GLN A 49 0.55 -2.63 -0.28
CA GLN A 49 0.68 -2.58 -1.73
C GLN A 49 1.66 -3.63 -2.25
N VAL A 50 1.49 -4.08 -3.48
CA VAL A 50 2.56 -4.79 -4.21
C VAL A 50 3.40 -3.73 -4.92
N GLY A 51 4.65 -3.59 -4.48
CA GLY A 51 5.57 -2.61 -5.03
C GLY A 51 6.31 -3.11 -6.27
N ASN A 52 7.06 -2.20 -6.89
CA ASN A 52 7.87 -2.50 -8.07
C ASN A 52 8.93 -3.56 -7.78
N PHE A 53 9.30 -4.30 -8.82
CA PHE A 53 10.43 -5.22 -8.80
C PHE A 53 11.75 -4.50 -8.48
N ILE A 54 12.59 -5.14 -7.68
CA ILE A 54 13.91 -4.64 -7.25
C ILE A 54 15.00 -5.54 -7.83
N GLY A 55 15.90 -4.97 -8.63
CA GLY A 55 17.01 -5.68 -9.25
C GLY A 55 18.26 -4.82 -9.37
N LYS A 56 19.16 -5.21 -10.27
CA LYS A 56 20.48 -4.57 -10.44
C LYS A 56 20.41 -3.08 -10.75
N ASP A 57 19.36 -2.63 -11.44
CA ASP A 57 19.21 -1.24 -11.89
C ASP A 57 18.57 -0.33 -10.82
N ASN A 58 17.95 -0.91 -9.79
CA ASN A 58 17.30 -0.19 -8.69
C ASN A 58 17.49 -0.89 -7.32
N PRO A 59 18.73 -1.19 -6.89
CA PRO A 59 18.99 -2.09 -5.76
C PRO A 59 18.90 -1.42 -4.38
N ASP A 60 18.54 -0.13 -4.29
CA ASP A 60 18.55 0.62 -3.03
C ASP A 60 17.35 0.24 -2.14
N LEU A 61 17.62 -0.45 -1.02
CA LEU A 61 16.60 -0.83 -0.04
C LEU A 61 16.22 0.25 0.97
N ASN A 62 16.93 1.38 1.05
CA ASN A 62 16.64 2.37 2.10
C ASN A 62 15.42 3.24 1.79
N ASN A 63 15.04 3.31 0.51
CA ASN A 63 14.03 4.23 -0.02
C ASN A 63 12.87 3.52 -0.74
N ILE A 64 12.63 2.24 -0.42
CA ILE A 64 11.48 1.52 -0.97
C ILE A 64 10.18 1.93 -0.27
N THR A 65 9.08 1.89 -1.02
CA THR A 65 7.74 2.20 -0.51
C THR A 65 7.22 1.10 0.41
N MET A 66 6.29 1.42 1.31
CA MET A 66 5.53 0.42 2.06
C MET A 66 4.84 -0.56 1.12
N GLY A 67 5.01 -1.86 1.38
CA GLY A 67 4.46 -2.90 0.53
C GLY A 67 5.28 -4.18 0.51
N ALA A 68 4.84 -5.10 -0.34
CA ALA A 68 5.55 -6.32 -0.72
C ALA A 68 6.20 -6.13 -2.09
N HIS A 69 7.52 -6.32 -2.17
CA HIS A 69 8.30 -6.17 -3.39
C HIS A 69 8.91 -7.50 -3.80
N ASN A 70 8.80 -7.85 -5.07
CA ASN A 70 9.65 -8.90 -5.63
C ASN A 70 11.07 -8.37 -5.82
N PHE A 71 12.06 -9.24 -5.66
CA PHE A 71 13.43 -8.92 -6.05
C PHE A 71 14.10 -10.09 -6.78
N GLY A 72 15.13 -9.79 -7.58
CA GLY A 72 15.91 -10.79 -8.27
C GLY A 72 17.25 -10.27 -8.77
N PHE A 73 18.29 -11.07 -8.55
CA PHE A 73 19.68 -10.82 -8.93
C PHE A 73 20.28 -12.09 -9.54
N TRP A 74 20.70 -11.99 -10.80
CA TRP A 74 21.21 -13.10 -11.61
C TRP A 74 22.73 -13.00 -11.80
N GLU A 75 23.34 -13.95 -12.51
CA GLU A 75 24.80 -14.02 -12.66
C GLU A 75 25.41 -12.74 -13.27
N ASP A 76 24.73 -12.11 -14.22
CA ASP A 76 25.13 -10.86 -14.88
C ASP A 76 24.68 -9.59 -14.12
N GLY A 77 24.09 -9.77 -12.94
CA GLY A 77 23.47 -8.72 -12.16
C GLY A 77 23.28 -9.14 -10.72
N LYS A 78 24.37 -9.56 -10.07
CA LYS A 78 24.37 -9.99 -8.66
C LYS A 78 24.03 -8.81 -7.75
N VAL A 79 23.66 -9.12 -6.50
CA VAL A 79 23.45 -8.09 -5.48
C VAL A 79 24.70 -7.22 -5.38
N PRO A 80 24.61 -5.88 -5.54
CA PRO A 80 25.80 -5.03 -5.57
C PRO A 80 26.61 -5.13 -4.29
N ALA A 81 27.93 -5.19 -4.44
CA ALA A 81 28.86 -5.11 -3.32
C ALA A 81 28.75 -3.73 -2.64
N ASN A 82 28.91 -3.69 -1.31
CA ASN A 82 28.80 -2.46 -0.51
C ASN A 82 27.43 -1.75 -0.58
N SER A 83 26.37 -2.50 -0.92
CA SER A 83 25.00 -2.01 -0.86
C SER A 83 24.39 -2.13 0.54
N ASN A 84 23.13 -1.73 0.67
CA ASN A 84 22.34 -1.86 1.88
C ASN A 84 21.58 -3.20 1.99
N TRP A 85 21.90 -4.17 1.14
CA TRP A 85 21.45 -5.56 1.26
C TRP A 85 22.14 -6.29 2.42
N PRO A 86 21.57 -7.39 2.93
CA PRO A 86 22.26 -8.26 3.87
C PRO A 86 23.64 -8.66 3.35
N LYS A 87 24.67 -8.58 4.22
CA LYS A 87 26.07 -8.84 3.83
C LYS A 87 26.27 -10.21 3.17
N THR A 88 25.51 -11.21 3.59
CA THR A 88 25.54 -12.57 3.02
C THR A 88 24.97 -12.65 1.61
N MET A 89 24.10 -11.72 1.21
CA MET A 89 23.55 -11.66 -0.15
C MET A 89 24.45 -10.87 -1.11
N GLN A 90 25.23 -9.91 -0.60
CA GLN A 90 26.10 -9.08 -1.44
C GLN A 90 27.10 -9.92 -2.25
N GLY A 91 27.17 -9.67 -3.56
CA GLY A 91 28.02 -10.42 -4.49
C GLY A 91 27.48 -11.78 -4.89
N ASN A 92 26.27 -12.16 -4.46
CA ASN A 92 25.63 -13.43 -4.79
C ASN A 92 24.37 -13.22 -5.64
N VAL A 93 23.94 -14.31 -6.29
CA VAL A 93 22.61 -14.41 -6.90
C VAL A 93 21.55 -14.64 -5.81
N GLY A 94 20.33 -14.18 -6.05
CA GLY A 94 19.24 -14.35 -5.09
C GLY A 94 17.97 -13.68 -5.55
N TRP A 95 16.83 -14.25 -5.17
CA TRP A 95 15.51 -13.72 -5.49
C TRP A 95 14.49 -14.06 -4.42
N GLY A 96 13.34 -13.41 -4.47
CA GLY A 96 12.28 -13.62 -3.49
C GLY A 96 11.49 -12.35 -3.24
N TRP A 97 11.12 -12.16 -1.98
CA TRP A 97 10.24 -11.07 -1.56
C TRP A 97 10.85 -10.22 -0.47
N ILE A 98 10.52 -8.93 -0.48
CA ILE A 98 10.78 -7.98 0.60
C ILE A 98 9.44 -7.44 1.08
N LEU A 99 9.20 -7.46 2.38
CA LEU A 99 8.09 -6.77 3.02
C LEU A 99 8.64 -5.52 3.71
N GLN A 100 8.21 -4.35 3.25
CA GLN A 100 8.46 -3.05 3.87
C GLN A 100 7.18 -2.62 4.58
N LEU A 101 7.27 -2.43 5.90
CA LEU A 101 6.19 -1.81 6.66
C LEU A 101 6.63 -0.45 7.19
N GLY A 102 5.73 0.51 7.09
CA GLY A 102 5.98 1.92 7.42
C GLY A 102 6.64 2.69 6.28
N ASN A 103 6.46 4.01 6.31
CA ASN A 103 6.97 4.98 5.35
C ASN A 103 7.49 6.24 6.05
N GLY A 104 8.21 7.08 5.32
CA GLY A 104 8.65 8.40 5.79
C GLY A 104 9.72 8.34 6.89
N THR A 105 9.63 9.27 7.85
CA THR A 105 10.61 9.45 8.94
C THR A 105 10.29 8.63 10.20
N GLY A 106 9.14 7.97 10.23
CA GLY A 106 8.72 7.10 11.33
C GLY A 106 9.50 5.78 11.40
N SER A 107 9.13 4.95 12.37
CA SER A 107 9.68 3.60 12.48
C SER A 107 9.28 2.75 11.28
N LYS A 108 10.22 1.99 10.73
CA LYS A 108 10.00 1.10 9.58
C LYS A 108 10.60 -0.26 9.87
N VAL A 109 10.06 -1.31 9.28
CA VAL A 109 10.64 -2.66 9.34
C VAL A 109 10.72 -3.26 7.95
N GLN A 110 11.81 -3.99 7.71
CA GLN A 110 12.02 -4.75 6.48
C GLN A 110 12.25 -6.21 6.82
N LEU A 111 11.54 -7.07 6.09
CA LEU A 111 11.73 -8.53 6.09
C LEU A 111 12.05 -8.98 4.67
N ILE A 112 13.17 -9.67 4.48
CA ILE A 112 13.52 -10.33 3.22
C ILE A 112 13.25 -11.82 3.39
N CYS A 113 12.48 -12.38 2.47
CA CYS A 113 12.27 -13.82 2.30
C CYS A 113 12.94 -14.23 0.98
N SER A 114 14.17 -14.73 1.07
CA SER A 114 14.96 -15.13 -0.09
C SER A 114 14.78 -16.62 -0.40
N THR A 115 14.86 -16.97 -1.68
CA THR A 115 15.04 -18.36 -2.10
C THR A 115 16.30 -18.95 -1.48
N GLY A 116 16.25 -20.23 -1.13
CA GLY A 116 17.32 -20.89 -0.38
C GLY A 116 17.14 -20.84 1.15
N GLY A 117 15.98 -20.39 1.65
CA GLY A 117 15.57 -20.54 3.06
C GLY A 117 16.08 -19.43 3.98
N TRP A 118 16.64 -18.38 3.39
CA TRP A 118 17.17 -17.24 4.13
C TRP A 118 16.07 -16.22 4.43
N MET A 119 15.95 -15.86 5.70
CA MET A 119 15.12 -14.76 6.14
C MET A 119 15.97 -13.71 6.86
N PHE A 120 15.80 -12.45 6.49
CA PHE A 120 16.53 -11.32 7.09
C PHE A 120 15.57 -10.26 7.56
N MET A 121 15.85 -9.63 8.71
CA MET A 121 15.06 -8.52 9.22
C MET A 121 15.96 -7.34 9.59
N ARG A 122 15.50 -6.12 9.36
CA ARG A 122 16.06 -4.92 9.98
C ARG A 122 14.97 -3.90 10.29
N ILE A 123 15.27 -2.98 11.20
CA ILE A 123 14.37 -1.93 11.64
C ILE A 123 15.03 -0.57 11.39
N TYR A 124 14.26 0.41 10.95
CA TYR A 124 14.64 1.81 10.99
C TYR A 124 14.02 2.44 12.22
N ALA A 125 14.84 2.93 13.13
CA ALA A 125 14.41 3.67 14.31
C ALA A 125 15.47 4.72 14.67
N GLY A 126 15.06 5.81 15.31
CA GLY A 126 16.02 6.80 15.81
C GLY A 126 16.94 7.41 14.74
N THR A 127 16.42 7.63 13.53
CA THR A 127 17.07 8.25 12.35
C THR A 127 17.97 7.36 11.47
N ALA A 128 18.17 6.09 11.81
CA ALA A 128 19.01 5.19 11.02
C ALA A 128 18.40 3.78 10.86
N TRP A 129 18.85 3.07 9.82
CA TRP A 129 18.59 1.64 9.67
C TRP A 129 19.57 0.85 10.54
N ASP A 130 19.03 -0.07 11.33
CA ASP A 130 19.83 -1.07 12.01
C ASP A 130 20.48 -2.05 11.02
N LYS A 131 21.46 -2.79 11.53
CA LYS A 131 22.07 -3.90 10.81
C LYS A 131 21.02 -4.98 10.52
N TRP A 132 21.22 -5.68 9.41
CA TRP A 132 20.44 -6.88 9.11
C TRP A 132 20.69 -7.98 10.14
N THR A 133 19.60 -8.51 10.69
CA THR A 133 19.57 -9.71 11.52
C THR A 133 19.14 -10.89 10.66
N ILE A 134 19.83 -12.02 10.83
CA ILE A 134 19.44 -13.28 10.19
C ILE A 134 18.39 -13.95 11.09
N VAL A 135 17.19 -14.16 10.54
CA VAL A 135 16.05 -14.76 11.24
C VAL A 135 16.04 -16.27 11.05
N GLN A 136 16.30 -16.74 9.83
CA GLN A 136 16.33 -18.16 9.47
C GLN A 136 17.37 -18.41 8.38
N THR A 137 18.01 -19.58 8.43
CA THR A 137 19.02 -20.03 7.46
C THR A 137 18.73 -21.40 6.84
N LYS A 138 17.61 -22.06 7.18
CA LYS A 138 17.30 -23.44 6.74
C LYS A 138 15.81 -23.67 6.50
N TYR A 139 15.48 -24.59 5.59
CA TYR A 139 14.13 -25.16 5.46
C TYR A 139 13.95 -26.33 6.43
N GLU A 140 12.69 -26.67 6.72
CA GLU A 140 12.37 -28.02 7.21
C GLU A 140 12.70 -29.04 6.11
N GLN A 141 13.23 -30.20 6.53
CA GLN A 141 13.55 -31.32 5.64
C GLN A 141 12.34 -32.24 5.48
#